data_AF-W9V1S3-F1
#
_entry.id   AF-W9V1S3-F1
#
_cell.length_a   1.000
_cell.length_b   1.000
_cell.length_c   1.000
_cell.angle_alpha   90.00
_cell.angle_beta   90.00
_cell.angle_gamma   90.00
#
_symmetry.space_group_name_H-M   'P 1'
#
loop_
_entity.id
_entity.type
_entity.pdbx_description
1 polymer ?
#
loop_
_entity_poly.entity_id
_entity_poly.type
_entity_poly.pdbx_seq_one_letter_code
_entity_poly.pdbx_strand_id
1 'polypeptide(L)' 'MSSYLIFAYGGVGLCGIGVFGFILHTHLLRRLIAFNLLGSGTFLILVGLSQSGRGEADYIPQA' A
#
# COMPACT_ATOMS: atom_id res chain seq x y z
N MET A 1 -3.54 4.05 19.61
CA MET A 1 -3.14 4.39 18.23
C MET A 1 -4.31 4.10 17.32
N SER A 2 -4.63 4.99 16.39
CA SER A 2 -5.77 4.75 15.50
C SER A 2 -5.42 3.71 14.44
N SER A 3 -6.15 2.60 14.36
CA SER A 3 -5.82 1.46 13.49
C SER A 3 -5.70 1.84 12.02
N TYR A 4 -6.52 2.79 11.55
CA TYR A 4 -6.45 3.31 10.18
C TYR A 4 -5.09 3.95 9.84
N LEU A 5 -4.44 4.62 10.80
CA LEU A 5 -3.11 5.21 10.61
C LEU A 5 -2.04 4.13 10.48
N ILE A 6 -2.17 3.01 11.19
CA ILE A 6 -1.22 1.89 11.11
C ILE A 6 -1.22 1.32 9.69
N PHE A 7 -2.41 1.09 9.12
CA PHE A 7 -2.55 0.63 7.74
C PHE A 7 -2.07 1.67 6.72
N ALA A 8 -2.42 2.95 6.90
CA ALA A 8 -1.97 4.01 6.01
C ALA A 8 -0.44 4.16 6.00
N TYR A 9 0.20 4.25 7.16
CA TYR A 9 1.66 4.37 7.26
C TYR A 9 2.39 3.10 6.83
N GLY A 10 1.85 1.92 7.15
CA GLY A 10 2.38 0.64 6.67
C GLY A 10 2.36 0.56 5.14
N GLY A 11 1.26 1.01 4.52
CA GLY A 11 1.13 1.08 3.07
C GLY A 11 2.12 2.05 2.43
N VAL A 12 2.31 3.24 3.02
CA VAL A 12 3.34 4.21 2.58
C VAL A 12 4.75 3.60 2.64
N GLY A 13 5.07 2.87 3.71
CA GLY A 13 6.34 2.16 3.85
C GLY A 13 6.54 1.11 2.75
N LEU A 14 5.53 0.28 2.49
CA LEU A 14 5.56 -0.73 1.41
C LEU A 14 5.72 -0.10 0.04
N CYS A 15 5.03 1.02 -0.23
CA CYS A 15 5.20 1.77 -1.47
C CYS A 15 6.63 2.28 -1.63
N GLY A 16 7.22 2.84 -0.57
CA GLY A 16 8.61 3.31 -0.59
C GLY A 16 9.59 2.18 -0.93
N ILE A 17 9.45 1.01 -0.30
CA ILE A 17 10.29 -0.17 -0.58
C ILE A 17 10.06 -0.67 -2.01
N GLY A 18 8.82 -0.68 -2.49
CA GLY A 18 8.47 -1.07 -3.85
C GLY A 18 9.10 -0.17 -4.92
N VAL A 19 8.98 1.17 -4.76
CA VAL A 19 9.64 2.14 -5.66
C VAL A 19 11.17 1.96 -5.63
N PHE A 20 11.75 1.88 -4.43
CA PHE A 20 13.19 1.71 -4.25
C PHE A 20 13.70 0.43 -4.91
N GLY A 21 13.06 -0.71 -4.66
CA GLY A 21 13.41 -2.00 -5.26
C GLY A 21 13.20 -2.02 -6.78
N PHE A 22 12.18 -1.32 -7.30
CA PHE A 22 11.92 -1.26 -8.74
C PHE A 22 12.97 -0.44 -9.49
N ILE A 23 13.48 0.64 -8.87
CA ILE A 23 14.55 1.49 -9.44
C ILE A 23 15.91 0.78 -9.38
N LEU A 24 16.24 0.12 -8.26
CA LEU A 24 17.57 -0.45 -8.06
C LEU A 24 17.80 -1.81 -8.72
N HIS A 25 16.76 -2.62 -8.91
CA HIS A 25 16.91 -3.95 -9.50
C HIS A 25 16.84 -3.91 -11.01
N THR A 26 17.80 -4.55 -11.67
CA THR A 26 17.84 -4.73 -13.13
C THR A 26 17.11 -5.98 -13.60
N HIS A 27 17.12 -7.04 -12.77
CA HIS A 27 16.47 -8.31 -13.09
C HIS A 27 14.94 -8.19 -13.08
N LEU A 28 14.29 -8.58 -14.17
CA LEU A 28 12.85 -8.42 -14.38
C LEU A 28 12.00 -9.03 -13.26
N LEU A 29 12.36 -10.24 -12.79
CA LEU A 29 11.62 -10.88 -11.69
C LEU A 29 11.68 -10.08 -10.38
N ARG A 30 12.83 -9.45 -10.07
CA ARG A 30 12.97 -8.64 -8.85
C ARG A 30 12.20 -7.34 -8.98
N ARG A 31 12.17 -6.74 -10.18
CA ARG A 31 11.30 -5.59 -10.47
C ARG A 31 9.82 -5.96 -10.36
N LEU A 32 9.43 -7.16 -10.81
CA LEU A 32 8.05 -7.64 -10.69
C LEU A 32 7.64 -7.79 -9.21
N ILE A 33 8.51 -8.35 -8.36
CA ILE A 33 8.27 -8.44 -6.91
C ILE A 33 8.17 -7.04 -6.29
N ALA A 34 9.08 -6.13 -6.63
CA ALA A 34 9.05 -4.76 -6.14
C ALA A 34 7.77 -4.01 -6.58
N PHE A 35 7.30 -4.26 -7.80
CA PHE A 35 6.04 -3.73 -8.31
C PHE A 35 4.83 -4.32 -7.59
N ASN A 36 4.85 -5.62 -7.27
CA ASN A 36 3.80 -6.24 -6.46
C ASN A 36 3.74 -5.65 -5.05
N LEU A 37 4.89 -5.32 -4.45
CA LEU A 37 4.97 -4.65 -3.15
C LEU A 37 4.40 -3.24 -3.20
N LEU A 38 4.70 -2.49 -4.27
CA LEU A 38 4.12 -1.17 -4.53
C LEU A 38 2.59 -1.23 -4.61
N GLY A 39 2.05 -2.19 -5.36
CA GLY A 39 0.59 -2.39 -5.49
C GLY A 39 -0.05 -2.76 -4.16
N SER A 40 0.54 -3.70 -3.42
CA SER A 40 0.04 -4.11 -2.09
C SER A 40 0.03 -2.95 -1.10
N GLY A 41 1.08 -2.12 -1.09
CA GLY A 41 1.13 -0.90 -0.27
C GLY A 41 0.03 0.12 -0.63
N THR A 42 -0.26 0.26 -1.93
CA THR A 42 -1.33 1.15 -2.41
C THR A 42 -2.70 0.70 -1.90
N PHE A 43 -3.01 -0.60 -1.97
CA PHE A 43 -4.24 -1.13 -1.38
C PHE A 43 -4.33 -0.91 0.13
N LEU A 44 -3.21 -1.07 0.86
CA LEU A 44 -3.17 -0.83 2.30
C LEU A 44 -3.47 0.63 2.65
N ILE A 45 -2.98 1.59 1.84
CA ILE A 45 -3.29 3.01 1.99
C ILE A 45 -4.79 3.26 1.77
N LEU A 46 -5.36 2.72 0.70
CA LEU A 46 -6.78 2.90 0.37
C LEU A 46 -7.68 2.36 1.48
N VAL A 47 -7.42 1.13 1.94
CA VAL A 47 -8.18 0.47 3.02
C VAL A 47 -7.95 1.14 4.38
N GLY A 48 -6.73 1.63 4.64
CA GLY A 48 -6.45 2.40 5.85
C GLY A 48 -7.27 3.69 5.86
N LEU A 49 -7.17 4.49 4.81
CA LEU A 49 -7.86 5.78 4.72
C LEU A 49 -9.38 5.65 4.72
N SER A 50 -9.95 4.59 4.13
CA SER A 50 -11.39 4.36 4.17
C SER A 50 -11.95 4.10 5.58
N GLN A 51 -11.11 3.60 6.49
CA GLN A 51 -11.46 3.34 7.90
C GLN A 51 -11.35 4.58 8.81
N SER A 52 -11.08 5.78 8.26
CA SER A 52 -10.88 7.02 9.04
C SER A 52 -12.13 7.55 9.78
N GLY A 53 -13.25 6.83 9.73
CA GLY A 53 -14.36 7.01 10.67
C GLY A 53 -15.34 8.16 10.37
N ARG A 54 -15.58 8.48 9.09
CA ARG A 54 -16.58 9.50 8.68
C ARG A 54 -17.95 8.93 8.25
N GLY A 55 -18.17 7.62 8.35
CA GLY A 55 -19.40 6.96 7.94
C GLY A 55 -19.26 5.44 7.83
N GLU A 56 -20.28 4.81 7.24
CA GLU A 56 -20.33 3.39 6.87
C GLU A 56 -19.09 2.99 6.03
N ALA A 57 -18.66 1.74 6.15
CA ALA A 57 -17.43 1.28 5.49
C ALA A 57 -17.51 1.54 3.98
N ASP A 58 -16.54 2.29 3.44
CA ASP A 58 -16.45 2.49 2.00
C ASP A 58 -16.05 1.16 1.33
N TYR A 59 -16.92 0.64 0.47
CA TYR A 59 -16.74 -0.61 -0.25
C TYR A 59 -15.92 -0.46 -1.53
N ILE A 60 -15.72 0.77 -2.05
CA ILE A 60 -14.98 1.01 -3.30
C ILE A 60 -13.53 0.49 -3.22
N PRO A 61 -12.79 0.65 -2.10
CA PRO A 61 -11.45 0.10 -1.97
C PRO A 61 -11.36 -1.43 -1.87
N GLN A 62 -12.49 -2.12 -1.67
CA GLN A 62 -12.54 -3.57 -1.42
C GLN A 62 -13.00 -4.39 -2.65
N ALA A 63 -13.51 -3.72 -3.69
CA ALA A 63 -13.98 -4.32 -4.92
C ALA A 63 -12.81 -4.71 -5.85
#